data_AF-A0A6J8F071-F1
#
_entry.id   AF-A0A6J8F071-F1
#
_cell.length_a   1.000
_cell.length_b   1.000
_cell.length_c   1.000
_cell.angle_alpha   90.00
_cell.angle_beta   90.00
_cell.angle_gamma   90.00
#
_symmetry.space_group_name_H-M   'P 1'
#
loop_
_entity.id
_entity.type
_entity.pdbx_description
1 polymer ?
#
loop_
_entity_poly.entity_id
_entity_poly.type
_entity_poly.pdbx_seq_one_letter_code
_entity_poly.pdbx_strand_id
1 'polypeptide(L)'
;MNLKLRPILDCRMPTLATKTAFLLPALDDMSRLHRRSMGVQQLETNPPRSLAKLRHSISSEIKGLSKKLSRLERNYYGVGKSLQHEVEKSILRLKGVLRMLNISEFSSKASLEKAIKDGSDSEKYKGDPNNIALIKELYGKIQTFMPSKFSDLIETCTHIKTLLEKYCVSFYDSETDHYLETAAHYQQQIEIWIETVSKSITNIKKLQKNYQDIMIHHTQFTSPVLAFCQKNECENVPVVLLFADGCTNIKAVMSVANNWIQADQNYPVFLRNDIDDLDRQREEKVRLLRDAKTKYHTLTYKLSQSEIEFDKALTEMETWKNKQESMKDEADNLRTLSIELQTELEFKEYRKKELRKRESEYSQETYIETYEMLTDEIHYAKDKMPPLKRQLAAVQYKLEWMTQKENQVKRMGKDIKDMKKELVDIRVDRERKEEEFEQLEKALDLARRIHRYKTSTDVTEKIFFSLPIGQKKGKDKLAKACETISEYIDQDWMLLYRQLPFYPKRGSHTIEKDISDINIDGARGPLENKAVAALKRWRRHHTRAKKADLVDALKKIRRHDVLSHIENSEMEEK
;
A
#
# COMPACT_ATOMS: atom_id res chain seq x y z
N MET A 1 -62.08 -9.03 17.24
CA MET A 1 -61.76 -10.46 17.44
C MET A 1 -60.43 -10.57 18.16
N ASN A 2 -60.50 -10.89 19.46
CA ASN A 2 -59.37 -11.35 20.27
C ASN A 2 -59.01 -12.78 19.83
N LEU A 3 -57.72 -13.09 19.73
CA LEU A 3 -57.18 -14.38 20.19
C LEU A 3 -55.73 -14.18 20.63
N LYS A 4 -55.56 -14.12 21.95
CA LYS A 4 -54.32 -14.41 22.67
C LYS A 4 -54.02 -15.89 22.52
N LEU A 5 -52.76 -16.26 22.32
CA LEU A 5 -52.09 -17.37 22.99
C LEU A 5 -50.58 -17.03 23.11
N ARG A 6 -50.05 -17.06 24.34
CA ARG A 6 -48.60 -17.08 24.65
C ARG A 6 -48.17 -18.56 24.94
N PRO A 7 -46.99 -18.85 25.53
CA PRO A 7 -45.72 -19.16 24.87
C PRO A 7 -45.18 -20.56 25.26
N ILE A 8 -44.18 -21.12 24.57
CA ILE A 8 -43.35 -22.22 25.12
C ILE A 8 -41.85 -21.93 24.86
N LEU A 9 -41.09 -22.24 25.91
CA LEU A 9 -39.72 -21.91 26.26
C LEU A 9 -38.64 -22.75 25.55
N ASP A 10 -37.43 -22.19 25.61
CA ASP A 10 -36.12 -22.83 25.83
C ASP A 10 -35.53 -23.79 24.80
N CYS A 11 -34.51 -23.27 24.09
CA CYS A 11 -33.23 -23.94 23.85
C CYS A 11 -32.12 -22.88 23.62
N ARG A 12 -31.74 -22.15 24.68
CA ARG A 12 -30.47 -21.41 24.68
C ARG A 12 -29.40 -22.24 25.38
N MET A 13 -28.38 -22.63 24.64
CA MET A 13 -27.14 -23.16 25.20
C MET A 13 -26.45 -22.09 26.06
N PRO A 14 -26.06 -22.40 27.31
CA PRO A 14 -25.35 -21.47 28.18
C PRO A 14 -23.85 -21.47 27.88
N THR A 15 -23.33 -20.38 27.29
CA THR A 15 -21.88 -20.15 27.19
C THR A 15 -21.40 -19.34 28.38
N LEU A 16 -20.82 -20.05 29.36
CA LEU A 16 -19.77 -19.69 30.32
C LEU A 16 -19.40 -18.20 30.47
N ALA A 17 -20.28 -17.41 31.08
CA ALA A 17 -19.97 -16.09 31.62
C ALA A 17 -20.53 -15.95 33.03
N THR A 18 -19.86 -16.54 34.02
CA THR A 18 -19.87 -16.17 35.47
C THR A 18 -19.02 -17.16 36.27
N LYS A 19 -17.69 -17.00 36.26
CA LYS A 19 -16.76 -17.74 37.15
C LYS A 19 -16.48 -16.97 38.46
N THR A 20 -17.49 -16.34 39.04
CA THR A 20 -17.40 -15.70 40.37
C THR A 20 -18.51 -16.15 41.34
N ALA A 21 -19.30 -17.17 41.00
CA ALA A 21 -20.45 -17.59 41.81
C ALA A 21 -20.27 -18.93 42.56
N PHE A 22 -19.11 -19.61 42.47
CA PHE A 22 -18.91 -20.90 43.12
C PHE A 22 -17.54 -21.02 43.79
N LEU A 23 -17.30 -20.22 44.82
CA LEU A 23 -16.41 -20.56 45.95
C LEU A 23 -16.82 -19.67 47.15
N LEU A 24 -17.77 -20.15 47.94
CA LEU A 24 -17.92 -19.76 49.35
C LEU A 24 -17.33 -20.90 50.19
N PRO A 25 -16.37 -20.59 51.06
CA PRO A 25 -16.33 -21.18 52.39
C PRO A 25 -16.66 -20.12 53.43
N ALA A 26 -17.57 -20.52 54.34
CA ALA A 26 -17.85 -20.03 55.69
C ALA A 26 -17.54 -18.57 56.06
N LEU A 27 -18.62 -17.85 56.34
CA LEU A 27 -18.66 -16.64 57.17
C LEU A 27 -18.07 -16.96 58.55
N ASP A 28 -16.89 -16.39 58.87
CA ASP A 28 -16.61 -15.77 60.19
C ASP A 28 -15.20 -15.16 60.33
N ASP A 29 -14.30 -15.26 59.34
CA ASP A 29 -12.90 -14.80 59.51
C ASP A 29 -12.39 -13.73 58.51
N MET A 30 -13.28 -12.92 57.91
CA MET A 30 -12.88 -11.90 56.92
C MET A 30 -12.91 -10.47 57.48
N SER A 31 -12.28 -10.24 58.63
CA SER A 31 -11.86 -8.91 59.03
C SER A 31 -10.35 -8.77 58.77
N ARG A 32 -10.00 -7.87 57.84
CA ARG A 32 -8.64 -7.51 57.34
C ARG A 32 -8.18 -8.32 56.12
N LEU A 33 -8.43 -7.80 54.91
CA LEU A 33 -7.48 -7.73 53.77
C LEU A 33 -8.22 -7.24 52.51
N HIS A 34 -7.51 -6.54 51.64
CA HIS A 34 -7.97 -5.83 50.42
C HIS A 34 -8.42 -4.38 50.63
N ARG A 35 -7.46 -3.52 51.06
CA ARG A 35 -7.38 -2.18 50.46
C ARG A 35 -7.32 -2.39 48.94
N ARG A 36 -8.35 -1.98 48.19
CA ARG A 36 -8.28 -1.89 46.73
C ARG A 36 -7.02 -1.10 46.38
N SER A 37 -6.04 -1.74 45.73
CA SER A 37 -4.92 -1.02 45.14
C SER A 37 -5.50 0.06 44.22
N MET A 38 -4.98 1.28 44.25
CA MET A 38 -5.46 2.38 43.40
C MET A 38 -4.32 2.77 42.47
N GLY A 39 -4.65 3.22 41.25
CA GLY A 39 -3.65 3.71 40.30
C GLY A 39 -3.02 2.61 39.45
N VAL A 40 -1.79 2.86 39.00
CA VAL A 40 -1.15 2.04 37.98
C VAL A 40 -0.85 0.60 38.45
N GLN A 41 -0.72 0.35 39.75
CA GLN A 41 -0.59 -1.00 40.34
C GLN A 41 -1.80 -1.92 40.09
N GLN A 42 -2.99 -1.37 39.79
CA GLN A 42 -4.13 -2.20 39.35
C GLN A 42 -3.93 -2.77 37.94
N LEU A 43 -3.15 -2.10 37.09
CA LEU A 43 -2.93 -2.48 35.69
C LEU A 43 -1.94 -3.64 35.54
N GLU A 44 -1.22 -3.98 36.61
CA GLU A 44 -0.36 -5.16 36.69
C GLU A 44 -1.14 -6.41 37.12
N THR A 45 -2.20 -6.22 37.92
CA THR A 45 -2.97 -7.32 38.50
C THR A 45 -4.23 -7.66 37.70
N ASN A 46 -4.76 -6.70 36.95
CA ASN A 46 -5.93 -6.88 36.10
C ASN A 46 -5.73 -6.23 34.74
N PRO A 47 -6.26 -6.84 33.66
CA PRO A 47 -6.17 -6.23 32.34
C PRO A 47 -6.92 -4.89 32.31
N PRO A 48 -6.37 -3.86 31.66
CA PRO A 48 -7.09 -2.62 31.45
C PRO A 48 -8.34 -2.88 30.60
N ARG A 49 -9.51 -2.46 31.10
CA ARG A 49 -10.78 -2.61 30.36
C ARG A 49 -10.85 -1.82 29.05
N SER A 50 -9.98 -0.82 28.87
CA SER A 50 -9.90 0.02 27.67
C SER A 50 -8.62 0.86 27.67
N LEU A 51 -8.12 1.25 26.49
CA LEU A 51 -7.01 2.20 26.36
C LEU A 51 -7.34 3.57 26.98
N ALA A 52 -8.59 4.04 26.91
CA ALA A 52 -8.98 5.31 27.52
C ALA A 52 -8.77 5.32 29.04
N LYS A 53 -9.19 4.26 29.73
CA LYS A 53 -8.96 4.11 31.18
C LYS A 53 -7.48 3.98 31.52
N LEU A 54 -6.73 3.23 30.72
CA LEU A 54 -5.28 3.10 30.87
C LEU A 54 -4.61 4.48 30.80
N ARG A 55 -4.89 5.25 29.75
CA ARG A 55 -4.33 6.60 29.53
C ARG A 55 -4.68 7.53 30.69
N HIS A 56 -5.92 7.48 31.17
CA HIS A 56 -6.33 8.27 32.34
C HIS A 56 -5.56 7.89 33.61
N SER A 57 -5.35 6.59 33.87
CA SER A 57 -4.56 6.11 35.00
C SER A 57 -3.11 6.58 34.92
N ILE A 58 -2.48 6.48 33.74
CA ILE A 58 -1.10 6.95 33.53
C ILE A 58 -1.02 8.48 33.70
N SER A 59 -1.95 9.25 33.12
CA SER A 59 -1.99 10.70 33.32
C SER A 59 -2.19 11.09 34.79
N SER A 60 -2.95 10.31 35.57
CA SER A 60 -3.08 10.52 37.01
C SER A 60 -1.77 10.27 37.75
N GLU A 61 -1.03 9.21 37.40
CA GLU A 61 0.31 8.98 37.96
C GLU A 61 1.30 10.08 37.59
N ILE A 62 1.29 10.57 36.35
CA ILE A 62 2.14 11.71 35.94
C ILE A 62 1.82 12.95 36.78
N LYS A 63 0.53 13.24 37.05
CA LYS A 63 0.13 14.32 37.97
C LYS A 63 0.60 14.06 39.40
N GLY A 64 0.56 12.81 39.86
CA GLY A 64 1.11 12.39 41.15
C GLY A 64 2.62 12.61 41.24
N LEU A 65 3.36 12.22 40.20
CA LEU A 65 4.80 12.40 40.05
C LEU A 65 5.19 13.88 40.05
N SER A 66 4.44 14.71 39.32
CA SER A 66 4.63 16.17 39.32
C SER A 66 4.47 16.75 40.73
N LYS A 67 3.43 16.35 41.48
CA LYS A 67 3.25 16.78 42.87
C LYS A 67 4.38 16.29 43.79
N LYS A 68 4.86 15.05 43.61
CA LYS A 68 6.00 14.50 44.36
C LYS A 68 7.27 15.29 44.06
N LEU A 69 7.55 15.60 42.80
CA LEU A 69 8.70 16.40 42.39
C LEU A 69 8.62 17.83 42.97
N SER A 70 7.48 18.50 42.90
CA SER A 70 7.33 19.85 43.49
C SER A 70 7.42 19.85 45.02
N ARG A 71 7.13 18.72 45.69
CA ARG A 71 7.40 18.56 47.13
C ARG A 71 8.89 18.35 47.39
N LEU A 72 9.55 17.55 46.57
CA LEU A 72 10.99 17.32 46.61
C LEU A 72 11.77 18.64 46.42
N GLU A 73 11.41 19.43 45.41
CA GLU A 73 12.00 20.76 45.16
C GLU A 73 11.82 21.71 46.35
N ARG A 74 10.62 21.74 46.95
CA ARG A 74 10.35 22.52 48.17
C ARG A 74 11.14 22.04 49.38
N ASN A 75 11.35 20.73 49.53
CA ASN A 75 12.14 20.17 50.62
C ASN A 75 13.64 20.45 50.45
N TYR A 76 14.12 20.52 49.21
CA TYR A 76 15.53 20.79 48.91
C TYR A 76 15.87 22.28 49.01
N TYR A 77 15.10 23.16 48.34
CA TYR A 77 15.36 24.60 48.30
C TYR A 77 14.73 25.37 49.47
N GLY A 78 13.63 24.87 50.03
CA GLY A 78 12.79 25.57 51.01
C GLY A 78 11.54 26.20 50.39
N VAL A 79 10.58 26.55 51.24
CA VAL A 79 9.30 27.15 50.80
C VAL A 79 9.54 28.52 50.13
N GLY A 80 9.04 28.69 48.90
CA GLY A 80 9.19 29.93 48.12
C GLY A 80 10.58 30.14 47.51
N LYS A 81 11.53 29.23 47.75
CA LYS A 81 12.90 29.32 47.26
C LYS A 81 13.07 28.49 46.00
N SER A 82 14.01 28.91 45.16
CA SER A 82 14.31 28.31 43.85
C SER A 82 15.80 28.03 43.70
N LEU A 83 16.19 27.41 42.59
CA LEU A 83 17.59 27.23 42.21
C LEU A 83 18.39 28.56 42.29
N GLN A 84 17.77 29.66 41.84
CA GLN A 84 18.38 30.99 41.88
C GLN A 84 18.78 31.39 43.31
N HIS A 85 17.89 31.16 44.29
CA HIS A 85 18.15 31.48 45.69
C HIS A 85 19.27 30.63 46.29
N GLU A 86 19.35 29.34 45.94
CA GLU A 86 20.41 28.46 46.43
C GLU A 86 21.78 28.87 45.83
N VAL A 87 21.79 29.28 44.56
CA VAL A 87 22.98 29.77 43.86
C VAL A 87 23.45 31.10 44.46
N GLU A 88 22.56 32.07 44.64
CA GLU A 88 22.89 33.35 45.28
C GLU A 88 23.39 33.18 46.72
N LYS A 89 22.79 32.27 47.50
CA LYS A 89 23.23 31.94 48.86
C LYS A 89 24.64 31.32 48.86
N SER A 90 24.96 30.50 47.86
CA SER A 90 26.08 29.57 47.94
C SER A 90 27.30 29.94 47.10
N ILE A 91 27.11 30.53 45.92
CA ILE A 91 28.16 30.64 44.90
C ILE A 91 29.36 31.46 45.35
N LEU A 92 29.14 32.64 45.96
CA LEU A 92 30.20 33.54 46.41
C LEU A 92 31.05 32.88 47.52
N ARG A 93 30.36 32.23 48.46
CA ARG A 93 30.96 31.55 49.61
C ARG A 93 31.77 30.32 49.17
N LEU A 94 31.21 29.53 48.26
CA LEU A 94 31.89 28.36 47.69
C LEU A 94 33.11 28.76 46.86
N LYS A 95 33.02 29.79 46.00
CA LYS A 95 34.16 30.35 45.27
C LYS A 95 35.24 30.93 46.22
N GLY A 96 34.84 31.46 47.37
CA GLY A 96 35.77 31.90 48.42
C GLY A 96 36.55 30.72 49.03
N VAL A 97 35.87 29.61 49.34
CA VAL A 97 36.52 28.40 49.87
C VAL A 97 37.46 27.78 48.83
N LEU A 98 37.06 27.68 47.56
CA LEU A 98 37.90 27.17 46.48
C LEU A 98 39.24 27.92 46.41
N ARG A 99 39.21 29.26 46.48
CA ARG A 99 40.41 30.11 46.48
C ARG A 99 41.29 29.92 47.72
N MET A 100 40.68 29.81 48.91
CA MET A 100 41.43 29.71 50.17
C MET A 100 42.07 28.33 50.36
N LEU A 101 41.45 27.27 49.83
CA LEU A 101 41.94 25.89 49.93
C LEU A 101 42.72 25.41 48.68
N ASN A 102 42.93 26.29 47.69
CA ASN A 102 43.55 25.95 46.39
C ASN A 102 42.90 24.75 45.70
N ILE A 103 41.57 24.67 45.73
CA ILE A 103 40.78 23.66 45.03
C ILE A 103 40.27 24.29 43.73
N SER A 104 40.46 23.60 42.60
CA SER A 104 40.04 24.12 41.28
C SER A 104 38.51 24.16 41.12
N GLU A 105 37.82 23.12 41.55
CA GLU A 105 36.37 22.99 41.39
C GLU A 105 35.72 22.00 42.38
N PHE A 106 34.43 22.19 42.64
CA PHE A 106 33.60 21.24 43.39
C PHE A 106 32.77 20.37 42.46
N SER A 107 33.41 19.31 41.97
CA SER A 107 32.88 18.45 40.91
C SER A 107 32.66 16.99 41.31
N SER A 108 33.18 16.55 42.45
CA SER A 108 33.04 15.17 42.94
C SER A 108 32.79 15.10 44.44
N LYS A 109 32.27 13.96 44.90
CA LYS A 109 32.12 13.63 46.33
C LYS A 109 33.45 13.81 47.08
N ALA A 110 34.55 13.28 46.53
CA ALA A 110 35.87 13.36 47.13
C ALA A 110 36.38 14.81 47.26
N SER A 111 36.09 15.67 46.26
CA SER A 111 36.47 17.09 46.31
C SER A 111 35.79 17.84 47.47
N LEU A 112 34.52 17.54 47.74
CA LEU A 112 33.75 18.13 48.83
C LEU A 112 34.18 17.58 50.19
N GLU A 113 34.42 16.27 50.31
CA GLU A 113 34.92 15.67 51.55
C GLU A 113 36.30 16.20 51.92
N LYS A 114 37.19 16.37 50.93
CA LYS A 114 38.49 17.00 51.12
C LYS A 114 38.35 18.46 51.60
N ALA A 115 37.50 19.25 50.95
CA ALA A 115 37.25 20.63 51.34
C ALA A 115 36.66 20.76 52.76
N ILE A 116 35.77 19.83 53.14
CA ILE A 116 35.21 19.77 54.49
C ILE A 116 36.30 19.45 55.52
N LYS A 117 37.19 18.50 55.22
CA LYS A 117 38.28 18.09 56.10
C LYS A 117 39.32 19.20 56.27
N ASP A 118 39.86 19.71 55.17
CA ASP A 118 40.88 20.77 55.17
C ASP A 118 40.30 22.11 55.67
N GLY A 119 39.00 22.36 55.44
CA GLY A 119 38.29 23.53 55.95
C GLY A 119 37.97 23.49 57.46
N SER A 120 37.96 22.30 58.07
CA SER A 120 37.77 22.14 59.52
C SER A 120 39.08 22.26 60.30
N ASP A 121 40.22 22.35 59.61
CA ASP A 121 41.55 22.54 60.18
C ASP A 121 41.89 24.04 60.22
N SER A 122 42.02 24.58 61.44
CA SER A 122 42.29 26.01 61.66
C SER A 122 43.66 26.46 61.15
N GLU A 123 44.60 25.55 60.93
CA GLU A 123 45.91 25.89 60.37
C GLU A 123 45.87 26.07 58.84
N LYS A 124 45.00 25.32 58.18
CA LYS A 124 44.86 25.32 56.71
C LYS A 124 43.82 26.29 56.19
N TYR A 125 42.74 26.52 56.94
CA TYR A 125 41.65 27.41 56.54
C TYR A 125 41.55 28.64 57.44
N LYS A 126 41.92 29.80 56.90
CA LYS A 126 41.83 31.11 57.58
C LYS A 126 40.56 31.91 57.23
N GLY A 127 39.57 31.28 56.59
CA GLY A 127 38.32 31.93 56.18
C GLY A 127 37.19 31.80 57.21
N ASP A 128 36.01 32.33 56.87
CA ASP A 128 34.82 32.25 57.74
C ASP A 128 34.34 30.78 57.88
N PRO A 129 34.29 30.22 59.12
CA PRO A 129 33.79 28.87 59.39
C PRO A 129 32.38 28.60 58.88
N ASN A 130 31.55 29.64 58.74
CA ASN A 130 30.20 29.52 58.18
C ASN A 130 30.19 29.04 56.72
N ASN A 131 31.27 29.28 55.96
CA ASN A 131 31.39 28.78 54.59
C ASN A 131 31.57 27.26 54.55
N ILE A 132 32.31 26.70 55.52
CA ILE A 132 32.49 25.25 55.63
C ILE A 132 31.22 24.58 56.15
N ALA A 133 30.48 25.25 57.05
CA ALA A 133 29.15 24.79 57.46
C ALA A 133 28.17 24.72 56.27
N LEU A 134 28.22 25.70 55.35
CA LEU A 134 27.43 25.68 54.13
C LEU A 134 27.81 24.49 53.21
N ILE A 135 29.10 24.19 53.05
CA ILE A 135 29.54 23.02 52.27
C ILE A 135 29.02 21.72 52.90
N LYS A 136 29.07 21.59 54.23
CA LYS A 136 28.50 20.44 54.96
C LYS A 136 26.99 20.34 54.73
N GLU A 137 26.26 21.46 54.79
CA GLU A 137 24.81 21.52 54.49
C GLU A 137 24.52 21.02 53.06
N LEU A 138 25.24 21.56 52.07
CA LEU A 138 25.07 21.22 50.66
C LEU A 138 25.42 19.75 50.39
N TYR A 139 26.53 19.27 50.95
CA TYR A 139 26.94 17.87 50.87
C TYR A 139 25.88 16.92 51.44
N GLY A 140 25.35 17.23 52.63
CA GLY A 140 24.28 16.46 53.26
C GLY A 140 22.99 16.45 52.44
N LYS A 141 22.60 17.59 51.87
CA LYS A 141 21.46 17.70 50.95
C LYS A 141 21.65 16.80 49.73
N ILE A 142 22.78 16.86 49.05
CA ILE A 142 23.02 16.06 47.83
C ILE A 142 23.02 14.56 48.16
N GLN A 143 23.70 14.15 49.22
CA GLN A 143 23.73 12.75 49.66
C GLN A 143 22.34 12.20 50.02
N THR A 144 21.49 13.04 50.61
CA THR A 144 20.15 12.60 51.02
C THR A 144 19.21 12.53 49.82
N PHE A 145 19.18 13.57 48.99
CA PHE A 145 18.16 13.73 47.96
C PHE A 145 18.49 13.02 46.64
N MET A 146 19.75 13.01 46.19
CA MET A 146 20.11 12.44 44.88
C MET A 146 19.96 10.91 44.83
N PRO A 147 20.47 10.11 45.79
CA PRO A 147 20.38 8.65 45.71
C PRO A 147 19.02 8.11 46.14
N SER A 148 18.51 8.52 47.31
CA SER A 148 17.32 7.88 47.89
C SER A 148 16.03 8.39 47.24
N LYS A 149 15.91 9.71 47.06
CA LYS A 149 14.62 10.32 46.66
C LYS A 149 14.40 10.34 45.15
N PHE A 150 15.46 10.35 44.33
CA PHE A 150 15.30 10.20 42.88
C PHE A 150 15.11 8.75 42.45
N SER A 151 15.60 7.75 43.19
CA SER A 151 15.39 6.34 42.84
C SER A 151 13.89 6.01 42.71
N ASP A 152 13.08 6.39 43.69
CA ASP A 152 11.61 6.22 43.64
C ASP A 152 10.96 6.90 42.42
N LEU A 153 11.44 8.11 42.07
CA LEU A 153 10.93 8.88 40.92
C LEU A 153 11.34 8.21 39.60
N ILE A 154 12.57 7.74 39.51
CA ILE A 154 13.12 7.03 38.35
C ILE A 154 12.38 5.71 38.13
N GLU A 155 12.12 4.95 39.18
CA GLU A 155 11.35 3.70 39.12
C GLU A 155 9.94 3.97 38.61
N THR A 156 9.27 5.00 39.14
CA THR A 156 7.94 5.41 38.67
C THR A 156 7.96 5.81 37.19
N CYS A 157 8.95 6.61 36.77
CA CYS A 157 9.15 6.99 35.35
C CYS A 157 9.40 5.77 34.45
N THR A 158 10.23 4.84 34.90
CA THR A 158 10.55 3.60 34.16
C THR A 158 9.30 2.74 34.01
N HIS A 159 8.50 2.65 35.07
CA HIS A 159 7.24 1.92 35.04
C HIS A 159 6.22 2.54 34.09
N ILE A 160 6.07 3.88 34.11
CA ILE A 160 5.23 4.61 33.15
C ILE A 160 5.69 4.33 31.71
N LYS A 161 7.00 4.39 31.45
CA LYS A 161 7.60 4.10 30.15
C LYS A 161 7.20 2.70 29.67
N THR A 162 7.40 1.66 30.49
CA THR A 162 7.06 0.27 30.13
C THR A 162 5.58 0.09 29.78
N LEU A 163 4.68 0.78 30.49
CA LEU A 163 3.25 0.72 30.17
C LEU A 163 2.89 1.43 28.86
N LEU A 164 3.52 2.57 28.59
CA LEU A 164 3.34 3.28 27.31
C LEU A 164 3.86 2.44 26.15
N GLU A 165 5.05 1.85 26.27
CA GLU A 165 5.61 0.93 25.27
C GLU A 165 4.73 -0.30 25.03
N LYS A 166 4.12 -0.84 26.08
CA LYS A 166 3.27 -2.04 25.97
C LYS A 166 1.93 -1.77 25.27
N TYR A 167 1.30 -0.63 25.53
CA TYR A 167 -0.10 -0.40 25.13
C TYR A 167 -0.31 0.76 24.13
N CYS A 168 0.56 1.77 24.14
CA CYS A 168 0.44 2.96 23.28
C CYS A 168 1.30 2.81 22.00
N VAL A 169 1.13 1.68 21.31
CA VAL A 169 1.90 1.29 20.10
C VAL A 169 1.20 1.69 18.81
N SER A 170 1.88 1.77 17.66
CA SER A 170 1.23 2.11 16.38
C SER A 170 0.34 1.01 15.80
N PHE A 171 0.60 -0.27 16.14
CA PHE A 171 0.11 -1.49 15.46
C PHE A 171 0.42 -1.56 13.96
N TYR A 172 1.42 -0.78 13.54
CA TYR A 172 1.95 -0.73 12.19
C TYR A 172 3.33 -1.35 12.17
N ASP A 173 3.58 -2.21 11.20
CA ASP A 173 4.87 -2.86 10.99
C ASP A 173 5.47 -2.39 9.66
N SER A 174 6.60 -1.68 9.73
CA SER A 174 7.29 -1.16 8.55
C SER A 174 7.85 -2.23 7.62
N GLU A 175 8.04 -3.47 8.10
CA GLU A 175 8.59 -4.55 7.29
C GLU A 175 7.49 -5.30 6.52
N THR A 176 6.30 -5.44 7.11
CA THR A 176 5.24 -6.29 6.56
C THR A 176 4.03 -5.54 6.03
N ASP A 177 3.76 -4.33 6.53
CA ASP A 177 2.58 -3.56 6.14
C ASP A 177 2.87 -2.59 4.98
N HIS A 178 1.82 -2.23 4.24
CA HIS A 178 1.91 -1.22 3.19
C HIS A 178 2.05 0.17 3.82
N TYR A 179 2.82 1.04 3.19
CA TYR A 179 3.05 2.38 3.71
C TYR A 179 1.73 3.13 3.95
N LEU A 180 1.54 3.55 5.20
CA LEU A 180 0.42 4.39 5.63
C LEU A 180 1.02 5.56 6.42
N GLU A 181 0.97 6.75 5.85
CA GLU A 181 1.65 7.96 6.33
C GLU A 181 1.40 8.24 7.82
N THR A 182 0.13 8.33 8.22
CA THR A 182 -0.25 8.59 9.63
C THR A 182 0.30 7.54 10.59
N ALA A 183 0.29 6.27 10.20
CA ALA A 183 0.80 5.19 11.05
C ALA A 183 2.32 5.16 11.12
N ALA A 184 3.00 5.38 10.00
CA ALA A 184 4.45 5.48 9.92
C ALA A 184 4.98 6.66 10.74
N HIS A 185 4.36 7.84 10.63
CA HIS A 185 4.75 9.00 11.43
C HIS A 185 4.53 8.78 12.92
N TYR A 186 3.41 8.16 13.31
CA TYR A 186 3.17 7.87 14.71
C TYR A 186 4.20 6.87 15.28
N GLN A 187 4.60 5.87 14.49
CA GLN A 187 5.65 4.92 14.85
C GLN A 187 7.02 5.62 15.06
N GLN A 188 7.41 6.51 14.15
CA GLN A 188 8.63 7.31 14.28
C GLN A 188 8.61 8.20 15.53
N GLN A 189 7.47 8.82 15.84
CA GLN A 189 7.32 9.63 17.06
C GLN A 189 7.51 8.79 18.33
N ILE A 190 6.94 7.58 18.37
CA ILE A 190 7.10 6.65 19.49
C ILE A 190 8.58 6.34 19.72
N GLU A 191 9.34 6.02 18.67
CA GLU A 191 10.77 5.70 18.75
C GLU A 191 11.58 6.87 19.34
N ILE A 192 11.33 8.09 18.86
CA ILE A 192 11.95 9.31 19.38
C ILE A 192 11.62 9.53 20.86
N TRP A 193 10.36 9.31 21.26
CA TRP A 193 9.94 9.47 22.66
C TRP A 193 10.57 8.42 23.58
N ILE A 194 10.63 7.16 23.13
CA ILE A 194 11.31 6.08 23.86
C ILE A 194 12.77 6.43 24.09
N GLU A 195 13.48 6.88 23.06
CA GLU A 195 14.88 7.28 23.16
C GLU A 195 15.05 8.46 24.13
N THR A 196 14.22 9.49 23.99
CA THR A 196 14.29 10.71 24.82
C THR A 196 14.04 10.40 26.29
N VAL A 197 13.03 9.58 26.61
CA VAL A 197 12.73 9.17 27.99
C VAL A 197 13.87 8.32 28.55
N SER A 198 14.38 7.36 27.77
CA SER A 198 15.48 6.48 28.19
C SER A 198 16.76 7.27 28.47
N LYS A 199 17.10 8.22 27.59
CA LYS A 199 18.24 9.12 27.74
C LYS A 199 18.10 9.98 29.00
N SER A 200 16.92 10.57 29.23
CA SER A 200 16.67 11.40 30.41
C SER A 200 16.80 10.61 31.72
N ILE A 201 16.25 9.39 31.79
CA ILE A 201 16.38 8.51 32.96
C ILE A 201 17.85 8.10 33.18
N THR A 202 18.55 7.75 32.10
CA THR A 202 19.95 7.31 32.15
C THR A 202 20.88 8.44 32.56
N ASN A 203 20.62 9.67 32.11
CA ASN A 203 21.39 10.86 32.49
C ASN A 203 21.37 11.11 33.98
N ILE A 204 20.22 10.96 34.65
CA ILE A 204 20.12 11.13 36.11
C ILE A 204 21.03 10.11 36.83
N LYS A 205 20.92 8.83 36.46
CA LYS A 205 21.75 7.75 37.03
C LYS A 205 23.24 7.97 36.77
N LYS A 206 23.58 8.39 35.55
CA LYS A 206 24.96 8.66 35.12
C LYS A 206 25.57 9.83 35.90
N LEU A 207 24.85 10.95 36.04
CA LEU A 207 25.31 12.10 36.81
C LEU A 207 25.49 11.76 38.29
N GLN A 208 24.56 10.98 38.87
CA GLN A 208 24.69 10.50 40.23
C GLN A 208 25.94 9.62 40.41
N LYS A 209 26.19 8.69 39.48
CA LYS A 209 27.37 7.82 39.52
C LYS A 209 28.66 8.63 39.33
N ASN A 210 28.69 9.53 38.35
CA ASN A 210 29.84 10.41 38.09
C ASN A 210 30.18 11.27 39.31
N TYR A 211 29.17 11.78 40.03
CA TYR A 211 29.37 12.49 41.29
C TYR A 211 30.08 11.64 42.34
N GLN A 212 29.69 10.37 42.46
CA GLN A 212 30.19 9.45 43.48
C GLN A 212 31.60 8.95 43.16
N ASP A 213 31.84 8.57 41.90
CA ASP A 213 33.01 7.77 41.52
C ASP A 213 34.10 8.55 40.77
N ILE A 214 33.74 9.63 40.05
CA ILE A 214 34.65 10.32 39.13
C ILE A 214 34.61 11.83 39.39
N MET A 215 33.92 12.57 38.52
CA MET A 215 33.87 14.01 38.46
C MET A 215 32.73 14.42 37.53
N ILE A 216 32.01 15.48 37.89
CA ILE A 216 30.97 16.07 37.05
C ILE A 216 31.50 17.35 36.45
N HIS A 217 31.35 17.46 35.14
CA HIS A 217 31.65 18.68 34.41
C HIS A 217 30.35 19.38 34.01
N HIS A 218 30.34 20.72 34.01
CA HIS A 218 29.14 21.50 33.72
C HIS A 218 28.52 21.21 32.34
N THR A 219 29.32 20.79 31.35
CA THR A 219 28.84 20.39 30.01
C THR A 219 28.03 19.08 30.00
N GLN A 220 28.02 18.32 31.09
CA GLN A 220 27.25 17.09 31.22
C GLN A 220 25.77 17.37 31.57
N PHE A 221 25.42 18.60 31.93
CA PHE A 221 24.05 18.99 32.26
C PHE A 221 23.17 19.19 31.02
N THR A 222 21.87 19.10 31.22
CA THR A 222 20.87 19.42 30.20
C THR A 222 20.99 20.88 29.75
N SER A 223 20.63 21.15 28.50
CA SER A 223 20.73 22.49 27.89
C SER A 223 20.15 23.63 28.76
N PRO A 224 18.96 23.48 29.39
CA PRO A 224 18.43 24.53 30.27
C PRO A 224 19.31 24.82 31.49
N VAL A 225 19.90 23.78 32.10
CA VAL A 225 20.75 23.92 33.29
C VAL A 225 22.13 24.43 32.91
N LEU A 226 22.66 24.01 31.76
CA LEU A 226 23.92 24.53 31.21
C LEU A 226 23.83 26.03 30.92
N ALA A 227 22.75 26.48 30.28
CA ALA A 227 22.52 27.91 30.03
C ALA A 227 22.40 28.71 31.33
N PHE A 228 21.75 28.12 32.35
CA PHE A 228 21.67 28.71 33.68
C PHE A 228 23.04 28.79 34.36
N CYS A 229 23.86 27.74 34.22
CA CYS A 229 25.23 27.66 34.75
C CYS A 229 26.10 28.81 34.22
N GLN A 230 26.11 28.99 32.90
CA GLN A 230 26.89 30.03 32.21
C GLN A 230 26.42 31.43 32.60
N LYS A 231 25.11 31.64 32.71
CA LYS A 231 24.54 32.94 33.10
C LYS A 231 24.93 33.36 34.52
N ASN A 232 25.10 32.40 35.44
CA ASN A 232 25.38 32.67 36.85
C ASN A 232 26.83 32.31 37.25
N GLU A 233 27.71 32.07 36.27
CA GLU A 233 29.12 31.73 36.47
C GLU A 233 29.35 30.59 37.47
N CYS A 234 28.58 29.50 37.32
CA CYS A 234 28.59 28.35 38.23
C CYS A 234 29.52 27.20 37.77
N GLU A 235 30.40 27.44 36.80
CA GLU A 235 31.16 26.39 36.11
C GLU A 235 32.09 25.62 37.06
N ASN A 236 32.65 26.32 38.06
CA ASN A 236 33.59 25.76 39.04
C ASN A 236 32.88 25.07 40.22
N VAL A 237 31.56 25.16 40.29
CA VAL A 237 30.74 24.56 41.36
C VAL A 237 29.54 23.79 40.75
N PRO A 238 29.79 22.84 39.84
CA PRO A 238 28.72 22.13 39.13
C PRO A 238 27.82 21.34 40.09
N VAL A 239 28.32 20.97 41.28
CA VAL A 239 27.56 20.19 42.26
C VAL A 239 26.25 20.86 42.73
N VAL A 240 26.18 22.20 42.75
CA VAL A 240 24.97 22.95 43.14
C VAL A 240 23.82 22.70 42.16
N LEU A 241 24.14 22.36 40.91
CA LEU A 241 23.19 22.19 39.82
C LEU A 241 22.69 20.75 39.68
N LEU A 242 23.30 19.77 40.36
CA LEU A 242 22.96 18.34 40.23
C LEU A 242 21.48 18.06 40.46
N PHE A 243 20.92 18.61 41.54
CA PHE A 243 19.52 18.43 41.89
C PHE A 243 18.58 19.06 40.85
N ALA A 244 18.94 20.25 40.35
CA ALA A 244 18.16 20.95 39.34
C ALA A 244 18.14 20.18 38.01
N ASP A 245 19.28 19.61 37.61
CA ASP A 245 19.36 18.80 36.40
C ASP A 245 18.55 17.51 36.52
N GLY A 246 18.63 16.85 37.68
CA GLY A 246 17.77 15.71 37.99
C GLY A 246 16.28 16.05 37.85
N CYS A 247 15.84 17.18 38.44
CA CYS A 247 14.46 17.65 38.32
C CYS A 247 14.07 17.97 36.87
N THR A 248 14.98 18.56 36.09
CA THR A 248 14.76 18.91 34.69
C THR A 248 14.58 17.67 33.82
N ASN A 249 15.41 16.63 34.01
CA ASN A 249 15.24 15.35 33.32
C ASN A 249 13.91 14.67 33.66
N ILE A 250 13.47 14.67 34.94
CA ILE A 250 12.16 14.12 35.32
C ILE A 250 11.00 14.93 34.68
N LYS A 251 11.10 16.26 34.66
CA LYS A 251 10.12 17.12 33.97
C LYS A 251 10.07 16.84 32.46
N ALA A 252 11.21 16.62 31.83
CA ALA A 252 11.28 16.23 30.42
C ALA A 252 10.56 14.89 30.17
N VAL A 253 10.81 13.87 31.01
CA VAL A 253 10.10 12.58 30.93
C VAL A 253 8.59 12.75 31.07
N MET A 254 8.13 13.52 32.06
CA MET A 254 6.70 13.79 32.25
C MET A 254 6.07 14.50 31.05
N SER A 255 6.78 15.48 30.47
CA SER A 255 6.32 16.21 29.28
C SER A 255 6.18 15.28 28.08
N VAL A 256 7.20 14.46 27.81
CA VAL A 256 7.19 13.50 26.70
C VAL A 256 6.09 12.45 26.89
N ALA A 257 5.93 11.91 28.09
CA ALA A 257 4.87 10.94 28.40
C ALA A 257 3.47 11.53 28.21
N ASN A 258 3.24 12.79 28.60
CA ASN A 258 1.96 13.47 28.32
C ASN A 258 1.73 13.66 26.82
N ASN A 259 2.77 14.08 26.07
CA ASN A 259 2.66 14.24 24.62
C ASN A 259 2.35 12.91 23.92
N TRP A 260 3.00 11.82 24.35
CA TRP A 260 2.72 10.48 23.84
C TRP A 260 1.26 10.07 24.10
N ILE A 261 0.76 10.26 25.32
CA ILE A 261 -0.65 9.96 25.65
C ILE A 261 -1.62 10.77 24.79
N GLN A 262 -1.34 12.06 24.57
CA GLN A 262 -2.19 12.93 23.74
C GLN A 262 -2.17 12.49 22.26
N ALA A 263 -0.99 12.19 21.72
CA ALA A 263 -0.87 11.68 20.36
C ALA A 263 -1.61 10.34 20.21
N ASP A 264 -1.48 9.42 21.17
CA ASP A 264 -2.19 8.14 21.17
C ASP A 264 -3.72 8.29 21.25
N GLN A 265 -4.21 9.35 21.93
CA GLN A 265 -5.63 9.67 21.97
C GLN A 265 -6.16 10.19 20.63
N ASN A 266 -5.36 10.99 19.93
CA ASN A 266 -5.73 11.58 18.65
C ASN A 266 -5.50 10.63 17.47
N TYR A 267 -4.60 9.67 17.59
CA TYR A 267 -4.24 8.73 16.52
C TYR A 267 -5.44 7.98 15.90
N PRO A 268 -6.41 7.44 16.66
CA PRO A 268 -7.61 6.83 16.08
C PRO A 268 -8.48 7.81 15.29
N VAL A 269 -8.49 9.09 15.67
CA VAL A 269 -9.25 10.14 14.97
C VAL A 269 -8.59 10.45 13.63
N PHE A 270 -7.26 10.59 13.60
CA PHE A 270 -6.52 10.76 12.34
C PHE A 270 -6.71 9.56 11.41
N LEU A 271 -6.59 8.33 11.93
CA LEU A 271 -6.88 7.12 11.16
C LEU A 271 -8.31 7.07 10.64
N ARG A 272 -9.28 7.59 11.39
CA ARG A 272 -10.67 7.65 10.94
C ARG A 272 -10.81 8.59 9.74
N ASN A 273 -10.17 9.76 9.78
CA ASN A 273 -10.15 10.69 8.66
C ASN A 273 -9.48 10.07 7.43
N ASP A 274 -8.34 9.39 7.62
CA ASP A 274 -7.66 8.68 6.54
C ASP A 274 -8.55 7.60 5.92
N ILE A 275 -9.27 6.83 6.75
CA ILE A 275 -10.23 5.82 6.25
C ILE A 275 -11.31 6.49 5.41
N ASP A 276 -11.89 7.59 5.89
CA ASP A 276 -12.96 8.30 5.18
C ASP A 276 -12.45 8.89 3.84
N ASP A 277 -11.22 9.41 3.81
CA ASP A 277 -10.60 9.92 2.57
C ASP A 277 -10.21 8.80 1.60
N LEU A 278 -9.66 7.69 2.09
CA LEU A 278 -9.37 6.50 1.28
C LEU A 278 -10.65 5.87 0.74
N ASP A 279 -11.75 5.85 1.50
CA ASP A 279 -13.07 5.37 1.02
C ASP A 279 -13.61 6.28 -0.11
N ARG A 280 -13.45 7.61 -0.02
CA ARG A 280 -13.81 8.52 -1.13
C ARG A 280 -12.98 8.26 -2.38
N GLN A 281 -11.65 8.11 -2.22
CA GLN A 281 -10.77 7.76 -3.33
C GLN A 281 -11.14 6.41 -3.94
N ARG A 282 -11.55 5.44 -3.11
CA ARG A 282 -12.00 4.12 -3.54
C ARG A 282 -13.23 4.23 -4.44
N GLU A 283 -14.23 5.01 -4.05
CA GLU A 283 -15.43 5.22 -4.87
C GLU A 283 -15.09 5.81 -6.25
N GLU A 284 -14.19 6.80 -6.29
CA GLU A 284 -13.73 7.39 -7.55
C GLU A 284 -12.96 6.38 -8.42
N LYS A 285 -12.02 5.63 -7.83
CA LYS A 285 -11.23 4.62 -8.54
C LYS A 285 -12.10 3.46 -9.04
N VAL A 286 -13.13 3.04 -8.29
CA VAL A 286 -14.12 2.05 -8.76
C VAL A 286 -14.84 2.55 -10.01
N ARG A 287 -15.25 3.82 -10.05
CA ARG A 287 -15.87 4.44 -11.22
C ARG A 287 -14.92 4.41 -12.42
N LEU A 288 -13.69 4.89 -12.25
CA LEU A 288 -12.68 4.90 -13.31
C LEU A 288 -12.34 3.50 -13.84
N LEU A 289 -12.27 2.51 -12.95
CA LEU A 289 -12.05 1.11 -13.32
C LEU A 289 -13.23 0.54 -14.11
N ARG A 290 -14.46 0.85 -13.69
CA ARG A 290 -15.67 0.46 -14.43
C ARG A 290 -15.70 1.06 -15.83
N ASP A 291 -15.33 2.33 -15.97
CA ASP A 291 -15.27 3.02 -17.26
C ASP A 291 -14.19 2.40 -18.16
N ALA A 292 -13.01 2.12 -17.62
CA ALA A 292 -11.92 1.44 -18.35
C ALA A 292 -12.33 0.03 -18.80
N LYS A 293 -13.01 -0.74 -17.93
CA LYS A 293 -13.55 -2.07 -18.26
C LYS A 293 -14.60 -1.99 -19.37
N THR A 294 -15.53 -1.05 -19.27
CA THR A 294 -16.56 -0.83 -20.28
C THR A 294 -15.93 -0.49 -21.64
N LYS A 295 -14.98 0.47 -21.67
CA LYS A 295 -14.24 0.83 -22.90
C LYS A 295 -13.52 -0.37 -23.51
N TYR A 296 -12.80 -1.13 -22.69
CA TYR A 296 -12.11 -2.34 -23.13
C TYR A 296 -13.08 -3.35 -23.75
N HIS A 297 -14.21 -3.62 -23.10
CA HIS A 297 -15.21 -4.56 -23.62
C HIS A 297 -15.87 -4.07 -24.91
N THR A 298 -16.22 -2.79 -25.00
CA THR A 298 -16.79 -2.20 -26.22
C THR A 298 -15.83 -2.28 -27.39
N LEU A 299 -14.56 -1.92 -27.19
CA LEU A 299 -13.56 -1.99 -28.26
C LEU A 299 -13.26 -3.44 -28.67
N THR A 300 -13.19 -4.37 -27.71
CA THR A 300 -13.01 -5.80 -27.99
C THR A 300 -14.14 -6.35 -28.85
N TYR A 301 -15.39 -5.97 -28.53
CA TYR A 301 -16.55 -6.37 -29.31
C TYR A 301 -16.52 -5.78 -30.73
N LYS A 302 -16.25 -4.47 -30.87
CA LYS A 302 -16.12 -3.81 -32.17
C LYS A 302 -15.02 -4.43 -33.02
N LEU A 303 -13.85 -4.69 -32.43
CA LEU A 303 -12.74 -5.33 -33.11
C LEU A 303 -13.13 -6.72 -33.63
N SER A 304 -13.76 -7.54 -32.79
CA SER A 304 -14.23 -8.87 -33.20
C SER A 304 -15.25 -8.81 -34.34
N GLN A 305 -16.16 -7.84 -34.33
CA GLN A 305 -17.14 -7.65 -35.40
C GLN A 305 -16.44 -7.23 -36.71
N SER A 306 -15.51 -6.28 -36.64
CA SER A 306 -14.75 -5.84 -37.82
C SER A 306 -13.82 -6.93 -38.38
N GLU A 307 -13.23 -7.78 -37.53
CA GLU A 307 -12.45 -8.94 -37.96
C GLU A 307 -13.31 -9.92 -38.76
N ILE A 308 -14.53 -10.23 -38.28
CA ILE A 308 -15.48 -11.09 -39.01
C ILE A 308 -15.86 -10.49 -40.37
N GLU A 309 -16.13 -9.18 -40.42
CA GLU A 309 -16.47 -8.48 -41.67
C GLU A 309 -15.29 -8.43 -42.65
N PHE A 310 -14.07 -8.25 -42.14
CA PHE A 310 -12.85 -8.26 -42.92
C PHE A 310 -12.55 -9.65 -43.49
N ASP A 311 -12.72 -10.72 -42.70
CA ASP A 311 -12.54 -12.09 -43.17
C ASP A 311 -13.54 -12.43 -44.28
N LYS A 312 -14.82 -12.04 -44.12
CA LYS A 312 -15.83 -12.18 -45.18
C LYS A 312 -15.40 -11.43 -46.45
N ALA A 313 -15.00 -10.17 -46.33
CA ALA A 313 -14.57 -9.37 -47.48
C ALA A 313 -13.29 -9.93 -48.15
N LEU A 314 -12.36 -10.51 -47.37
CA LEU A 314 -11.19 -11.20 -47.88
C LEU A 314 -11.57 -12.45 -48.69
N THR A 315 -12.45 -13.30 -48.14
CA THR A 315 -12.91 -14.50 -48.87
C THR A 315 -13.62 -14.13 -50.17
N GLU A 316 -14.47 -13.10 -50.16
CA GLU A 316 -15.08 -12.58 -51.38
C GLU A 316 -14.01 -12.10 -52.37
N MET A 317 -13.06 -11.26 -51.94
CA MET A 317 -11.96 -10.77 -52.80
C MET A 317 -11.16 -11.90 -53.44
N GLU A 318 -10.89 -12.99 -52.72
CA GLU A 318 -10.16 -14.13 -53.25
C GLU A 318 -10.95 -14.82 -54.38
N THR A 319 -12.28 -14.93 -54.25
CA THR A 319 -13.13 -15.44 -55.35
C THR A 319 -13.17 -14.52 -56.57
N TRP A 320 -13.01 -13.20 -56.37
CA TRP A 320 -12.98 -12.22 -57.47
C TRP A 320 -11.62 -12.16 -58.17
N LYS A 321 -10.53 -12.53 -57.51
CA LYS A 321 -9.17 -12.40 -58.05
C LYS A 321 -8.99 -13.15 -59.37
N ASN A 322 -9.47 -14.39 -59.45
CA ASN A 322 -9.40 -15.18 -60.69
C ASN A 322 -10.28 -14.59 -61.80
N LYS A 323 -11.43 -13.99 -61.45
CA LYS A 323 -12.30 -13.29 -62.40
C LYS A 323 -11.67 -11.98 -62.88
N GLN A 324 -10.93 -11.29 -62.02
CA GLN A 324 -10.25 -10.04 -62.33
C GLN A 324 -9.13 -10.28 -63.35
N GLU A 325 -8.37 -11.37 -63.22
CA GLU A 325 -7.32 -11.74 -64.18
C GLU A 325 -7.93 -12.05 -65.55
N SER A 326 -8.96 -12.89 -65.60
CA SER A 326 -9.68 -13.17 -66.86
C SER A 326 -10.29 -11.92 -67.51
N MET A 327 -10.84 -10.98 -66.72
CA MET A 327 -11.36 -9.71 -67.26
C MET A 327 -10.27 -8.75 -67.73
N LYS A 328 -9.04 -8.83 -67.17
CA LYS A 328 -7.90 -8.05 -67.68
C LYS A 328 -7.48 -8.55 -69.05
N ASP A 329 -7.35 -9.87 -69.20
CA ASP A 329 -7.04 -10.49 -70.49
C ASP A 329 -8.12 -10.16 -71.54
N GLU A 330 -9.40 -10.22 -71.16
CA GLU A 330 -10.50 -9.81 -72.03
C GLU A 330 -10.44 -8.33 -72.41
N ALA A 331 -10.14 -7.44 -71.46
CA ALA A 331 -9.98 -6.01 -71.72
C ALA A 331 -8.80 -5.73 -72.68
N ASP A 332 -7.68 -6.41 -72.51
CA ASP A 332 -6.50 -6.26 -73.35
C ASP A 332 -6.74 -6.81 -74.77
N ASN A 333 -7.46 -7.93 -74.89
CA ASN A 333 -7.90 -8.48 -76.17
C ASN A 333 -8.87 -7.54 -76.89
N LEU A 334 -9.91 -7.03 -76.21
CA LEU A 334 -10.86 -6.08 -76.78
C LEU A 334 -10.20 -4.75 -77.16
N ARG A 335 -9.20 -4.31 -76.38
CA ARG A 335 -8.43 -3.12 -76.67
C ARG A 335 -7.58 -3.31 -77.93
N THR A 336 -6.89 -4.44 -78.04
CA THR A 336 -6.08 -4.79 -79.21
C THR A 336 -6.96 -4.88 -80.45
N LEU A 337 -8.07 -5.61 -80.38
CA LEU A 337 -9.04 -5.73 -81.48
C LEU A 337 -9.65 -4.37 -81.88
N SER A 338 -9.94 -3.51 -80.90
CA SER A 338 -10.43 -2.15 -81.19
C SER A 338 -9.38 -1.27 -81.86
N ILE A 339 -8.09 -1.45 -81.54
CA ILE A 339 -6.99 -0.73 -82.19
C ILE A 339 -6.81 -1.25 -83.61
N GLU A 340 -6.77 -2.57 -83.80
CA GLU A 340 -6.64 -3.22 -85.11
C GLU A 340 -7.77 -2.80 -86.05
N LEU A 341 -9.02 -2.86 -85.61
CA LEU A 341 -10.17 -2.42 -86.40
C LEU A 341 -10.15 -0.92 -86.70
N GLN A 342 -9.66 -0.10 -85.77
CA GLN A 342 -9.48 1.34 -85.99
C GLN A 342 -8.41 1.60 -87.07
N THR A 343 -7.25 0.92 -86.98
CA THR A 343 -6.17 1.04 -87.98
C THR A 343 -6.59 0.50 -89.35
N GLU A 344 -7.34 -0.59 -89.39
CA GLU A 344 -7.86 -1.19 -90.61
C GLU A 344 -8.88 -0.26 -91.27
N LEU A 345 -9.76 0.36 -90.48
CA LEU A 345 -10.70 1.36 -90.95
C LEU A 345 -9.95 2.58 -91.53
N GLU A 346 -8.93 3.08 -90.84
CA GLU A 346 -8.10 4.19 -91.32
C GLU A 346 -7.36 3.85 -92.62
N PHE A 347 -6.80 2.64 -92.71
CA PHE A 347 -6.11 2.15 -93.91
C PHE A 347 -7.07 1.97 -95.10
N LYS A 348 -8.24 1.38 -94.89
CA LYS A 348 -9.26 1.21 -95.94
C LYS A 348 -9.85 2.54 -96.38
N GLU A 349 -10.11 3.47 -95.45
CA GLU A 349 -10.53 4.83 -95.78
C GLU A 349 -9.46 5.58 -96.58
N TYR A 350 -8.18 5.40 -96.24
CA TYR A 350 -7.06 5.93 -97.01
C TYR A 350 -6.97 5.31 -98.41
N ARG A 351 -7.08 3.98 -98.53
CA ARG A 351 -7.05 3.26 -99.81
C ARG A 351 -8.23 3.63 -100.71
N LYS A 352 -9.42 3.81 -100.15
CA LYS A 352 -10.60 4.33 -100.87
C LYS A 352 -10.38 5.76 -101.37
N LYS A 353 -9.71 6.62 -100.57
CA LYS A 353 -9.32 7.98 -100.99
C LYS A 353 -8.25 7.96 -102.08
N GLU A 354 -7.27 7.06 -102.03
CA GLU A 354 -6.25 6.90 -103.07
C GLU A 354 -6.84 6.37 -104.38
N LEU A 355 -7.73 5.36 -104.34
CA LEU A 355 -8.43 4.87 -105.53
C LEU A 355 -9.22 5.97 -106.22
N ARG A 356 -9.91 6.82 -105.45
CA ARG A 356 -10.63 7.99 -105.97
C ARG A 356 -9.71 9.02 -106.64
N LYS A 357 -8.43 9.11 -106.27
CA LYS A 357 -7.46 10.02 -106.90
C LYS A 357 -6.84 9.45 -108.18
N ARG A 358 -6.80 8.12 -108.32
CA ARG A 358 -6.19 7.40 -109.45
C ARG A 358 -7.22 6.72 -110.36
N GLU A 359 -8.44 7.27 -110.40
CA GLU A 359 -9.59 6.70 -111.12
C GLU A 359 -9.32 6.47 -112.62
N SER A 360 -8.46 7.29 -113.25
CA SER A 360 -8.08 7.18 -114.66
C SER A 360 -7.10 6.04 -114.99
N GLU A 361 -6.53 5.36 -113.98
CA GLU A 361 -5.51 4.31 -114.15
C GLU A 361 -6.09 2.89 -114.17
N TYR A 362 -7.40 2.73 -113.96
CA TYR A 362 -8.09 1.43 -113.83
C TYR A 362 -9.16 1.24 -114.92
N SER A 363 -9.50 -0.02 -115.24
CA SER A 363 -10.69 -0.31 -116.06
C SER A 363 -11.97 -0.04 -115.26
N GLN A 364 -13.03 0.38 -115.96
CA GLN A 364 -14.26 0.87 -115.34
C GLN A 364 -14.96 -0.20 -114.47
N GLU A 365 -14.97 -1.47 -114.90
CA GLU A 365 -15.52 -2.59 -114.12
C GLU A 365 -14.71 -2.86 -112.84
N THR A 366 -13.37 -2.93 -112.95
CA THR A 366 -12.50 -3.24 -111.80
C THR A 366 -12.49 -2.12 -110.76
N TYR A 367 -12.65 -0.85 -111.17
CA TYR A 367 -12.79 0.28 -110.26
C TYR A 367 -14.08 0.20 -109.44
N ILE A 368 -15.22 -0.07 -110.09
CA ILE A 368 -16.52 -0.13 -109.41
C ILE A 368 -16.55 -1.28 -108.40
N GLU A 369 -16.12 -2.49 -108.80
CA GLU A 369 -16.11 -3.66 -107.92
C GLU A 369 -15.22 -3.43 -106.68
N THR A 370 -13.99 -2.91 -106.87
CA THR A 370 -13.08 -2.67 -105.73
C THR A 370 -13.53 -1.51 -104.85
N TYR A 371 -14.19 -0.50 -105.40
CA TYR A 371 -14.73 0.63 -104.64
C TYR A 371 -15.96 0.23 -103.81
N GLU A 372 -16.85 -0.59 -104.36
CA GLU A 372 -18.02 -1.14 -103.66
C GLU A 372 -17.58 -2.08 -102.54
N MET A 373 -16.68 -3.03 -102.82
CA MET A 373 -16.10 -3.91 -101.79
C MET A 373 -15.46 -3.12 -100.64
N LEU A 374 -14.62 -2.10 -100.94
CA LEU A 374 -14.04 -1.25 -99.89
C LEU A 374 -15.09 -0.43 -99.14
N THR A 375 -16.20 -0.05 -99.79
CA THR A 375 -17.29 0.67 -99.15
C THR A 375 -18.03 -0.21 -98.16
N ASP A 376 -18.31 -1.46 -98.53
CA ASP A 376 -18.98 -2.43 -97.66
C ASP A 376 -18.09 -2.83 -96.48
N GLU A 377 -16.79 -3.03 -96.72
CA GLU A 377 -15.82 -3.33 -95.66
C GLU A 377 -15.64 -2.17 -94.67
N ILE A 378 -15.68 -0.91 -95.14
CA ILE A 378 -15.66 0.27 -94.27
C ILE A 378 -16.95 0.38 -93.47
N HIS A 379 -18.12 0.13 -94.06
CA HIS A 379 -19.39 0.12 -93.33
C HIS A 379 -19.40 -0.96 -92.26
N TYR A 380 -18.96 -2.17 -92.60
CA TYR A 380 -18.84 -3.28 -91.66
C TYR A 380 -17.92 -2.96 -90.47
N ALA A 381 -16.75 -2.35 -90.73
CA ALA A 381 -15.85 -1.91 -89.67
C ALA A 381 -16.47 -0.80 -88.80
N LYS A 382 -17.18 0.16 -89.41
CA LYS A 382 -17.91 1.22 -88.70
C LYS A 382 -19.03 0.70 -87.82
N ASP A 383 -19.74 -0.33 -88.25
CA ASP A 383 -20.84 -0.93 -87.47
C ASP A 383 -20.33 -1.80 -86.31
N LYS A 384 -19.18 -2.47 -86.48
CA LYS A 384 -18.58 -3.31 -85.44
C LYS A 384 -17.83 -2.55 -84.34
N MET A 385 -17.37 -1.34 -84.62
CA MET A 385 -16.60 -0.53 -83.68
C MET A 385 -17.38 -0.05 -82.43
N PRO A 386 -18.60 0.51 -82.53
CA PRO A 386 -19.36 0.95 -81.37
C PRO A 386 -19.75 -0.17 -80.38
N PRO A 387 -20.14 -1.38 -80.82
CA PRO A 387 -20.33 -2.52 -79.92
C PRO A 387 -19.05 -2.90 -79.15
N LEU A 388 -17.90 -2.96 -79.83
CA LEU A 388 -16.62 -3.29 -79.18
C LEU A 388 -16.20 -2.22 -78.16
N LYS A 389 -16.35 -0.94 -78.50
CA LYS A 389 -16.10 0.17 -77.55
C LYS A 389 -17.03 0.09 -76.32
N ARG A 390 -18.30 -0.28 -76.51
CA ARG A 390 -19.25 -0.48 -75.40
C ARG A 390 -18.88 -1.68 -74.52
N GLN A 391 -18.44 -2.79 -75.11
CA GLN A 391 -17.97 -3.96 -74.38
C GLN A 391 -16.70 -3.63 -73.58
N LEU A 392 -15.72 -2.97 -74.20
CA LEU A 392 -14.50 -2.50 -73.55
C LEU A 392 -14.83 -1.62 -72.33
N ALA A 393 -15.72 -0.64 -72.48
CA ALA A 393 -16.14 0.24 -71.39
C ALA A 393 -16.82 -0.52 -70.24
N ALA A 394 -17.65 -1.53 -70.55
CA ALA A 394 -18.30 -2.35 -69.54
C ALA A 394 -17.30 -3.22 -68.75
N VAL A 395 -16.29 -3.78 -69.42
CA VAL A 395 -15.21 -4.54 -68.75
C VAL A 395 -14.34 -3.61 -67.90
N GLN A 396 -13.98 -2.43 -68.42
CA GLN A 396 -13.22 -1.41 -67.69
C GLN A 396 -13.95 -0.95 -66.42
N TYR A 397 -15.26 -0.69 -66.50
CA TYR A 397 -16.08 -0.34 -65.33
C TYR A 397 -16.07 -1.45 -64.27
N LYS A 398 -16.17 -2.73 -64.67
CA LYS A 398 -16.10 -3.86 -63.73
C LYS A 398 -14.72 -3.99 -63.09
N LEU A 399 -13.64 -3.77 -63.84
CA LEU A 399 -12.27 -3.75 -63.31
C LEU A 399 -12.06 -2.61 -62.29
N GLU A 400 -12.61 -1.43 -62.57
CA GLU A 400 -12.57 -0.30 -61.63
C GLU A 400 -13.35 -0.62 -60.34
N TRP A 401 -14.55 -1.19 -60.47
CA TRP A 401 -15.34 -1.65 -59.32
C TRP A 401 -14.59 -2.69 -58.46
N MET A 402 -13.93 -3.66 -59.09
CA MET A 402 -13.09 -4.64 -58.37
C MET A 402 -11.91 -3.97 -57.66
N THR A 403 -11.29 -2.96 -58.28
CA THR A 403 -10.20 -2.18 -57.68
C THR A 403 -10.69 -1.37 -56.47
N GLN A 404 -11.90 -0.80 -56.54
CA GLN A 404 -12.53 -0.11 -55.41
C GLN A 404 -12.77 -1.08 -54.23
N LYS A 405 -13.21 -2.31 -54.50
CA LYS A 405 -13.37 -3.36 -53.48
C LYS A 405 -12.05 -3.77 -52.84
N GLU A 406 -10.99 -3.92 -53.62
CA GLU A 406 -9.65 -4.19 -53.09
C GLU A 406 -9.18 -3.08 -52.14
N ASN A 407 -9.41 -1.81 -52.52
CA ASN A 407 -9.09 -0.66 -51.68
C ASN A 407 -9.95 -0.61 -50.40
N GLN A 408 -11.22 -1.03 -50.46
CA GLN A 408 -12.09 -1.15 -49.29
C GLN A 408 -11.52 -2.16 -48.28
N VAL A 409 -11.12 -3.34 -48.75
CA VAL A 409 -10.51 -4.37 -47.89
C VAL A 409 -9.20 -3.88 -47.27
N LYS A 410 -8.34 -3.21 -48.04
CA LYS A 410 -7.10 -2.61 -47.51
C LYS A 410 -7.38 -1.57 -46.41
N ARG A 411 -8.42 -0.75 -46.54
CA ARG A 411 -8.85 0.21 -45.51
C ARG A 411 -9.32 -0.51 -44.25
N MET A 412 -10.22 -1.48 -44.37
CA MET A 412 -10.70 -2.28 -43.23
C MET A 412 -9.53 -2.97 -42.49
N GLY A 413 -8.56 -3.52 -43.23
CA GLY A 413 -7.36 -4.11 -42.63
C GLY A 413 -6.48 -3.12 -41.87
N LYS A 414 -6.43 -1.85 -42.31
CA LYS A 414 -5.76 -0.77 -41.59
C LYS A 414 -6.53 -0.40 -40.32
N ASP A 415 -7.85 -0.23 -40.42
CA ASP A 415 -8.71 0.11 -39.28
C ASP A 415 -8.65 -0.96 -38.18
N ILE A 416 -8.61 -2.25 -38.55
CA ILE A 416 -8.39 -3.36 -37.61
C ILE A 416 -7.02 -3.26 -36.92
N LYS A 417 -5.96 -2.94 -37.66
CA LYS A 417 -4.62 -2.76 -37.06
C LYS A 417 -4.60 -1.59 -36.08
N ASP A 418 -5.28 -0.49 -36.40
CA ASP A 418 -5.35 0.68 -35.54
C ASP A 418 -6.20 0.39 -34.28
N MET A 419 -7.36 -0.29 -34.42
CA MET A 419 -8.14 -0.78 -33.29
C MET A 419 -7.39 -1.79 -32.40
N LYS A 420 -6.54 -2.65 -32.98
CA LYS A 420 -5.67 -3.56 -32.22
C LYS A 420 -4.67 -2.80 -31.35
N LYS A 421 -4.06 -1.74 -31.88
CA LYS A 421 -3.15 -0.88 -31.12
C LYS A 421 -3.89 -0.18 -29.97
N GLU A 422 -5.03 0.43 -30.26
CA GLU A 422 -5.88 1.07 -29.24
C GLU A 422 -6.29 0.09 -28.13
N LEU A 423 -6.59 -1.17 -28.48
CA LEU A 423 -6.92 -2.20 -27.50
C LEU A 423 -5.76 -2.54 -26.57
N VAL A 424 -4.52 -2.56 -27.08
CA VAL A 424 -3.32 -2.75 -26.26
C VAL A 424 -3.16 -1.59 -25.28
N ASP A 425 -3.30 -0.34 -25.75
CA ASP A 425 -3.18 0.85 -24.90
C ASP A 425 -4.24 0.87 -23.79
N ILE A 426 -5.49 0.55 -24.13
CA ILE A 426 -6.58 0.45 -23.16
C ILE A 426 -6.36 -0.70 -22.17
N ARG A 427 -5.79 -1.83 -22.63
CA ARG A 427 -5.45 -2.96 -21.75
C ARG A 427 -4.43 -2.54 -20.70
N VAL A 428 -3.35 -1.87 -21.12
CA VAL A 428 -2.31 -1.39 -20.21
C VAL A 428 -2.86 -0.36 -19.23
N ASP A 429 -3.68 0.60 -19.68
CA ASP A 429 -4.33 1.57 -18.80
C ASP A 429 -5.27 0.90 -17.78
N ARG A 430 -6.01 -0.13 -18.20
CA ARG A 430 -6.86 -0.93 -17.30
C ARG A 430 -6.04 -1.65 -16.25
N GLU A 431 -4.97 -2.35 -16.66
CA GLU A 431 -4.10 -3.11 -15.74
C GLU A 431 -3.45 -2.18 -14.70
N ARG A 432 -2.92 -1.02 -15.13
CA ARG A 432 -2.42 0.02 -14.22
C ARG A 432 -3.47 0.48 -13.21
N LYS A 433 -4.70 0.75 -13.66
CA LYS A 433 -5.81 1.15 -12.77
C LYS A 433 -6.23 0.04 -11.81
N GLU A 434 -6.12 -1.23 -12.20
CA GLU A 434 -6.37 -2.38 -11.32
C GLU A 434 -5.29 -2.47 -10.22
N GLU A 435 -4.02 -2.26 -10.56
CA GLU A 435 -2.92 -2.24 -9.59
C GLU A 435 -3.05 -1.10 -8.58
N GLU A 436 -3.34 0.12 -9.04
CA GLU A 436 -3.60 1.27 -8.17
C GLU A 436 -4.78 1.01 -7.22
N PHE A 437 -5.84 0.37 -7.72
CA PHE A 437 -7.00 0.02 -6.92
C PHE A 437 -6.67 -1.05 -5.86
N GLU A 438 -5.89 -2.06 -6.21
CA GLU A 438 -5.45 -3.10 -5.28
C GLU A 438 -4.55 -2.53 -4.16
N GLN A 439 -3.65 -1.61 -4.50
CA GLN A 439 -2.83 -0.90 -3.51
C GLN A 439 -3.69 -0.08 -2.55
N LEU A 440 -4.70 0.63 -3.08
CA LEU A 440 -5.63 1.42 -2.28
C LEU A 440 -6.46 0.53 -1.33
N GLU A 441 -6.97 -0.61 -1.81
CA GLU A 441 -7.71 -1.55 -0.94
C GLU A 441 -6.82 -2.11 0.17
N LYS A 442 -5.56 -2.46 -0.12
CA LYS A 442 -4.61 -2.92 0.91
C LYS A 442 -4.34 -1.85 1.97
N ALA A 443 -4.12 -0.60 1.57
CA ALA A 443 -3.91 0.52 2.49
C ALA A 443 -5.15 0.78 3.37
N LEU A 444 -6.33 0.71 2.78
CA LEU A 444 -7.61 0.90 3.46
C LEU A 444 -7.92 -0.23 4.46
N ASP A 445 -7.64 -1.48 4.09
CA ASP A 445 -7.75 -2.63 4.99
C ASP A 445 -6.79 -2.53 6.18
N LEU A 446 -5.56 -2.07 5.92
CA LEU A 446 -4.57 -1.80 6.97
C LEU A 446 -5.05 -0.70 7.92
N ALA A 447 -5.48 0.45 7.40
CA ALA A 447 -5.97 1.56 8.21
C ALA A 447 -7.16 1.12 9.10
N ARG A 448 -8.11 0.37 8.53
CA ARG A 448 -9.24 -0.21 9.27
C ARG A 448 -8.81 -1.24 10.31
N ARG A 449 -7.79 -2.06 10.02
CA ARG A 449 -7.21 -3.02 10.98
C ARG A 449 -6.62 -2.30 12.18
N ILE A 450 -5.77 -1.30 11.94
CA ILE A 450 -5.12 -0.51 12.99
C ILE A 450 -6.18 0.24 13.82
N HIS A 451 -7.13 0.93 13.16
CA HIS A 451 -8.20 1.64 13.82
C HIS A 451 -9.03 0.71 14.73
N ARG A 452 -9.37 -0.50 14.25
CA ARG A 452 -10.06 -1.52 15.07
C ARG A 452 -9.24 -1.92 16.28
N TYR A 453 -7.93 -2.13 16.12
CA TYR A 453 -7.09 -2.51 17.25
C TYR A 453 -6.98 -1.39 18.30
N LYS A 454 -6.95 -0.14 17.85
CA LYS A 454 -6.92 1.03 18.74
C LYS A 454 -8.23 1.35 19.44
N THR A 455 -9.36 0.97 18.87
CA THR A 455 -10.69 1.26 19.45
C THR A 455 -11.29 0.08 20.20
N SER A 456 -10.79 -1.14 19.95
CA SER A 456 -11.27 -2.36 20.61
C SER A 456 -10.81 -2.46 22.07
N THR A 457 -11.74 -2.87 22.94
CA THR A 457 -11.47 -3.17 24.35
C THR A 457 -10.82 -4.55 24.56
N ASP A 458 -10.95 -5.46 23.59
CA ASP A 458 -10.38 -6.81 23.63
C ASP A 458 -8.86 -6.80 23.40
N VAL A 459 -8.36 -5.84 22.61
CA VAL A 459 -6.92 -5.75 22.31
C VAL A 459 -6.10 -5.47 23.56
N THR A 460 -6.61 -4.65 24.49
CA THR A 460 -5.93 -4.40 25.77
C THR A 460 -5.85 -5.64 26.65
N GLU A 461 -6.86 -6.50 26.63
CA GLU A 461 -6.84 -7.79 27.34
C GLU A 461 -5.87 -8.77 26.67
N LYS A 462 -5.88 -8.83 25.34
CA LYS A 462 -4.93 -9.65 24.57
C LYS A 462 -3.47 -9.27 24.81
N ILE A 463 -3.16 -7.97 24.80
CA ILE A 463 -1.81 -7.46 25.14
C ILE A 463 -1.44 -7.85 26.59
N PHE A 464 -2.39 -7.77 27.52
CA PHE A 464 -2.13 -8.10 28.92
C PHE A 464 -1.74 -9.57 29.08
N PHE A 465 -2.48 -10.49 28.45
CA PHE A 465 -2.24 -11.93 28.47
C PHE A 465 -1.22 -12.44 27.43
N SER A 466 -0.58 -11.54 26.68
CA SER A 466 0.34 -11.88 25.58
C SER A 466 -0.29 -12.81 24.53
N LEU A 467 -1.58 -12.65 24.26
CA LEU A 467 -2.32 -13.38 23.23
C LEU A 467 -2.11 -12.75 21.86
N PRO A 468 -2.15 -13.54 20.76
CA PRO A 468 -1.98 -13.01 19.42
C PRO A 468 -3.08 -11.98 19.06
N ILE A 469 -2.64 -10.79 18.66
CA ILE A 469 -3.51 -9.67 18.25
C ILE A 469 -3.67 -9.75 16.74
N GLY A 470 -4.70 -10.48 16.33
CA GLY A 470 -4.98 -10.71 14.92
C GLY A 470 -6.36 -11.30 14.77
N GLN A 471 -7.04 -10.99 13.67
CA GLN A 471 -7.94 -12.00 13.12
C GLN A 471 -7.06 -13.25 12.90
N LYS A 472 -7.47 -14.42 13.42
CA LYS A 472 -7.09 -15.68 12.76
C LYS A 472 -7.39 -15.39 11.30
N LYS A 473 -6.35 -15.27 10.45
CA LYS A 473 -6.56 -15.27 9.02
C LYS A 473 -7.28 -16.59 8.79
N GLY A 474 -8.61 -16.56 8.67
CA GLY A 474 -9.25 -17.46 7.74
C GLY A 474 -8.62 -17.06 6.42
N LYS A 475 -7.47 -17.64 6.09
CA LYS A 475 -6.93 -17.60 4.74
C LYS A 475 -8.14 -17.95 3.90
N ASP A 476 -8.50 -17.05 2.98
CA ASP A 476 -9.59 -17.27 2.06
C ASP A 476 -9.45 -18.71 1.54
N LYS A 477 -10.34 -19.62 1.97
CA LYS A 477 -10.14 -21.07 1.78
C LYS A 477 -9.96 -21.39 0.29
N LEU A 478 -10.52 -20.52 -0.55
CA LEU A 478 -10.35 -20.49 -1.99
C LEU A 478 -8.94 -20.07 -2.42
N ALA A 479 -8.36 -19.02 -1.83
CA ALA A 479 -7.00 -18.58 -2.15
C ALA A 479 -5.95 -19.64 -1.79
N LYS A 480 -6.05 -20.25 -0.60
CA LYS A 480 -5.17 -21.35 -0.20
C LYS A 480 -5.33 -22.56 -1.12
N ALA A 481 -6.57 -22.91 -1.49
CA ALA A 481 -6.82 -23.96 -2.47
C ALA A 481 -6.22 -23.62 -3.84
N CYS A 482 -6.31 -22.36 -4.30
CA CYS A 482 -5.67 -21.94 -5.55
C CYS A 482 -4.14 -22.04 -5.49
N GLU A 483 -3.51 -21.64 -4.38
CA GLU A 483 -2.07 -21.75 -4.16
C GLU A 483 -1.62 -23.22 -4.21
N THR A 484 -2.26 -24.09 -3.40
CA THR A 484 -1.96 -25.53 -3.39
C THR A 484 -2.17 -26.16 -4.77
N ILE A 485 -3.28 -25.83 -5.47
CA ILE A 485 -3.49 -26.37 -6.83
C ILE A 485 -2.39 -25.89 -7.77
N SER A 486 -2.01 -24.62 -7.73
CA SER A 486 -0.97 -24.11 -8.62
C SER A 486 0.41 -24.74 -8.41
N GLU A 487 0.70 -25.21 -7.19
CA GLU A 487 1.95 -25.90 -6.86
C GLU A 487 1.96 -27.35 -7.36
N TYR A 488 0.83 -28.06 -7.36
CA TYR A 488 0.78 -29.50 -7.63
C TYR A 488 0.15 -29.89 -8.99
N ILE A 489 -0.53 -28.98 -9.70
CA ILE A 489 -1.27 -29.32 -10.93
C ILE A 489 -0.35 -29.52 -12.16
N ASP A 490 0.87 -28.97 -12.14
CA ASP A 490 1.85 -29.04 -13.22
C ASP A 490 1.25 -28.74 -14.61
N GLN A 491 1.41 -29.65 -15.57
CA GLN A 491 1.01 -29.48 -16.98
C GLN A 491 -0.51 -29.57 -17.20
N ASP A 492 -1.26 -30.10 -16.23
CA ASP A 492 -2.71 -30.32 -16.34
C ASP A 492 -3.53 -29.06 -16.05
N TRP A 493 -2.89 -27.93 -15.77
CA TRP A 493 -3.58 -26.66 -15.52
C TRP A 493 -4.51 -26.25 -16.68
N MET A 494 -4.18 -26.61 -17.93
CA MET A 494 -5.02 -26.34 -19.11
C MET A 494 -6.30 -27.18 -19.09
N LEU A 495 -6.19 -28.45 -18.71
CA LEU A 495 -7.34 -29.34 -18.55
C LEU A 495 -8.22 -28.87 -17.40
N LEU A 496 -7.60 -28.45 -16.29
CA LEU A 496 -8.31 -27.84 -15.18
C LEU A 496 -9.08 -26.60 -15.63
N TYR A 497 -8.41 -25.65 -16.31
CA TYR A 497 -9.01 -24.39 -16.74
C TYR A 497 -10.20 -24.58 -17.69
N ARG A 498 -10.17 -25.59 -18.58
CA ARG A 498 -11.30 -25.96 -19.44
C ARG A 498 -12.51 -26.49 -18.67
N GLN A 499 -12.28 -27.16 -17.54
CA GLN A 499 -13.32 -27.78 -16.72
C GLN A 499 -13.88 -26.86 -15.63
N LEU A 500 -13.23 -25.71 -15.39
CA LEU A 500 -13.69 -24.74 -14.41
C LEU A 500 -15.00 -24.07 -14.85
N PRO A 501 -15.98 -23.91 -13.95
CA PRO A 501 -17.20 -23.20 -14.27
C PRO A 501 -16.93 -21.70 -14.41
N PHE A 502 -17.58 -21.05 -15.36
CA PHE A 502 -17.57 -19.58 -15.53
C PHE A 502 -18.99 -19.03 -15.35
N TYR A 503 -19.11 -17.92 -14.62
CA TYR A 503 -20.37 -17.22 -14.36
C TYR A 503 -20.12 -15.72 -14.59
N PRO A 504 -20.55 -15.16 -15.73
CA PRO A 504 -21.35 -15.78 -16.80
C PRO A 504 -20.62 -16.88 -17.61
N LYS A 505 -21.37 -17.78 -18.26
CA LYS A 505 -20.79 -18.86 -19.10
C LYS A 505 -19.96 -18.24 -20.23
N ARG A 506 -18.73 -18.72 -20.41
CA ARG A 506 -17.84 -18.34 -21.51
C ARG A 506 -17.87 -19.41 -22.61
N GLY A 507 -17.75 -19.01 -23.87
CA GLY A 507 -17.68 -19.94 -25.00
C GLY A 507 -16.32 -20.66 -25.06
N SER A 508 -16.30 -21.86 -25.65
CA SER A 508 -15.08 -22.68 -25.79
C SER A 508 -13.96 -21.94 -26.51
N HIS A 509 -14.28 -21.20 -27.57
CA HIS A 509 -13.33 -20.36 -28.31
C HIS A 509 -12.64 -19.32 -27.41
N THR A 510 -13.37 -18.71 -26.48
CA THR A 510 -12.82 -17.73 -25.55
C THR A 510 -11.89 -18.39 -24.52
N ILE A 511 -12.23 -19.60 -24.06
CA ILE A 511 -11.40 -20.37 -23.13
C ILE A 511 -10.09 -20.79 -23.82
N GLU A 512 -10.14 -21.27 -25.06
CA GLU A 512 -8.93 -21.62 -25.81
C GLU A 512 -8.04 -20.40 -26.06
N LYS A 513 -8.62 -19.24 -26.39
CA LYS A 513 -7.88 -17.98 -26.51
C LYS A 513 -7.19 -17.60 -25.20
N ASP A 514 -7.89 -17.70 -24.05
CA ASP A 514 -7.27 -17.43 -22.74
C ASP A 514 -6.07 -18.35 -22.49
N ILE A 515 -6.17 -19.63 -22.84
CA ILE A 515 -5.10 -20.64 -22.67
C ILE A 515 -3.91 -20.29 -23.57
N SER A 516 -4.17 -19.94 -24.83
CA SER A 516 -3.13 -19.47 -25.76
C SER A 516 -2.43 -18.22 -25.23
N ASP A 517 -3.18 -17.23 -24.75
CA ASP A 517 -2.63 -16.00 -24.17
C ASP A 517 -1.74 -16.29 -22.95
N ILE A 518 -2.20 -17.14 -22.02
CA ILE A 518 -1.39 -17.54 -20.84
C ILE A 518 -0.13 -18.30 -21.26
N ASN A 519 -0.21 -19.13 -22.31
CA ASN A 519 0.95 -19.86 -22.81
C ASN A 519 1.98 -18.96 -23.48
N ILE A 520 1.53 -17.94 -24.22
CA ILE A 520 2.37 -16.94 -24.88
C ILE A 520 3.02 -16.03 -23.82
N ASP A 521 2.22 -15.50 -22.90
CA ASP A 521 2.69 -14.61 -21.81
C ASP A 521 3.64 -15.36 -20.85
N GLY A 522 3.42 -16.66 -20.65
CA GLY A 522 4.24 -17.53 -19.77
C GLY A 522 5.40 -18.25 -20.46
N ALA A 523 5.71 -17.99 -21.73
CA ALA A 523 6.73 -18.71 -22.50
C ALA A 523 8.18 -18.51 -21.97
N ARG A 524 8.41 -17.51 -21.13
CA ARG A 524 9.73 -17.17 -20.55
C ARG A 524 9.83 -17.37 -19.02
N GLY A 525 8.81 -17.92 -18.37
CA GLY A 525 8.76 -18.11 -16.90
C GLY A 525 8.55 -19.57 -16.47
N PRO A 526 8.79 -19.91 -15.19
CA PRO A 526 8.54 -21.25 -14.65
C PRO A 526 7.06 -21.67 -14.77
N LEU A 527 6.81 -22.97 -14.93
CA LEU A 527 5.47 -23.55 -15.15
C LEU A 527 4.47 -23.22 -14.04
N GLU A 528 4.94 -23.13 -12.80
CA GLU A 528 4.18 -22.70 -11.61
C GLU A 528 3.47 -21.35 -11.84
N ASN A 529 4.09 -20.44 -12.60
CA ASN A 529 3.50 -19.14 -12.90
C ASN A 529 2.29 -19.24 -13.85
N LYS A 530 2.19 -20.28 -14.68
CA LYS A 530 1.08 -20.47 -15.62
C LYS A 530 -0.20 -20.93 -14.92
N ALA A 531 -0.08 -21.89 -14.00
CA ALA A 531 -1.20 -22.37 -13.19
C ALA A 531 -1.73 -21.25 -12.26
N VAL A 532 -0.82 -20.49 -11.62
CA VAL A 532 -1.19 -19.30 -10.84
C VAL A 532 -1.90 -18.27 -11.71
N ALA A 533 -1.39 -17.96 -12.90
CA ALA A 533 -2.01 -17.01 -13.81
C ALA A 533 -3.39 -17.46 -14.29
N ALA A 534 -3.55 -18.75 -14.59
CA ALA A 534 -4.83 -19.35 -14.97
C ALA A 534 -5.86 -19.27 -13.85
N LEU A 535 -5.51 -19.67 -12.62
CA LEU A 535 -6.43 -19.62 -11.47
C LEU A 535 -6.77 -18.18 -11.07
N LYS A 536 -5.80 -17.25 -11.14
CA LYS A 536 -6.06 -15.80 -10.97
C LYS A 536 -7.02 -15.29 -12.05
N ARG A 537 -6.82 -15.66 -13.32
CA ARG A 537 -7.68 -15.26 -14.44
C ARG A 537 -9.09 -15.85 -14.29
N TRP A 538 -9.21 -17.13 -13.91
CA TRP A 538 -10.50 -17.75 -13.61
C TRP A 538 -11.23 -17.01 -12.49
N ARG A 539 -10.55 -16.74 -11.36
CA ARG A 539 -11.12 -16.01 -10.22
C ARG A 539 -11.58 -14.59 -10.61
N ARG A 540 -10.87 -13.92 -11.52
CA ARG A 540 -11.26 -12.59 -12.05
C ARG A 540 -12.53 -12.64 -12.90
N HIS A 541 -12.72 -13.69 -13.69
CA HIS A 541 -13.87 -13.82 -14.60
C HIS A 541 -15.06 -14.57 -14.00
N HIS A 542 -14.87 -15.26 -12.88
CA HIS A 542 -15.90 -16.04 -12.24
C HIS A 542 -16.45 -15.33 -11.00
N THR A 543 -17.55 -14.60 -11.20
CA THR A 543 -18.17 -13.71 -10.18
C THR A 543 -18.69 -14.42 -8.92
N ARG A 544 -18.74 -15.76 -8.91
CA ARG A 544 -19.27 -16.59 -7.80
C ARG A 544 -18.34 -17.74 -7.40
N ALA A 545 -17.03 -17.57 -7.58
CA ALA A 545 -16.06 -18.62 -7.33
C ALA A 545 -16.11 -19.19 -5.90
N LYS A 546 -16.21 -20.52 -5.80
CA LYS A 546 -16.13 -21.27 -4.54
C LYS A 546 -15.08 -22.37 -4.62
N LYS A 547 -14.59 -22.80 -3.45
CA LYS A 547 -13.66 -23.94 -3.34
C LYS A 547 -14.24 -25.22 -3.92
N ALA A 548 -15.56 -25.44 -3.76
CA ALA A 548 -16.26 -26.60 -4.31
C ALA A 548 -16.10 -26.70 -5.84
N ASP A 549 -16.08 -25.57 -6.54
CA ASP A 549 -15.93 -25.52 -8.00
C ASP A 549 -14.54 -26.04 -8.44
N LEU A 550 -13.50 -25.73 -7.67
CA LEU A 550 -12.14 -26.26 -7.89
C LEU A 550 -12.09 -27.76 -7.62
N VAL A 551 -12.71 -28.22 -6.54
CA VAL A 551 -12.76 -29.65 -6.17
C VAL A 551 -13.48 -30.46 -7.25
N ASP A 552 -14.62 -29.98 -7.73
CA ASP A 552 -15.38 -30.65 -8.78
C ASP A 552 -14.65 -30.65 -10.12
N ALA A 553 -13.93 -29.58 -10.47
CA ALA A 553 -13.10 -29.53 -11.66
C ALA A 553 -11.90 -30.50 -11.57
N LEU A 554 -11.24 -30.60 -10.41
CA LEU A 554 -10.16 -31.55 -10.15
C LEU A 554 -10.63 -33.02 -10.24
N LYS A 555 -11.84 -33.31 -9.72
CA LYS A 555 -12.48 -34.63 -9.88
C LYS A 555 -12.73 -34.98 -11.35
N LYS A 556 -13.17 -34.01 -12.16
CA LYS A 556 -13.43 -34.22 -13.59
C LYS A 556 -12.17 -34.53 -14.40
N ILE A 557 -11.04 -33.93 -14.03
CA ILE A 557 -9.73 -34.23 -14.65
C ILE A 557 -9.00 -35.41 -14.00
N ARG A 558 -9.62 -36.08 -13.01
CA ARG A 558 -9.09 -37.24 -12.29
C ARG A 558 -7.78 -37.00 -11.52
N ARG A 559 -7.49 -35.75 -11.13
CA ARG A 559 -6.32 -35.38 -10.30
C ARG A 559 -6.65 -35.49 -8.80
N HIS A 560 -6.87 -36.72 -8.34
CA HIS A 560 -7.16 -37.04 -6.94
C HIS A 560 -5.95 -36.86 -6.00
N ASP A 561 -4.75 -36.91 -6.56
CA ASP A 561 -3.48 -36.58 -5.92
C ASP A 561 -3.51 -35.14 -5.36
N VAL A 562 -3.89 -34.15 -6.18
CA VAL A 562 -3.98 -32.73 -5.77
C VAL A 562 -5.10 -32.50 -4.74
N LEU A 563 -6.20 -33.24 -4.86
CA LEU A 563 -7.30 -33.18 -3.89
C LEU A 563 -6.86 -33.59 -2.48
N SER A 564 -6.03 -34.64 -2.37
CA SER A 564 -5.53 -35.08 -1.07
C SER A 564 -4.64 -34.03 -0.39
N HIS A 565 -3.86 -33.26 -1.16
CA HIS A 565 -3.10 -32.11 -0.63
C HIS A 565 -4.01 -30.97 -0.15
N ILE A 566 -5.10 -30.69 -0.86
CA ILE A 566 -6.08 -29.67 -0.43
C ILE A 566 -6.78 -30.10 0.87
N GLU A 567 -7.10 -31.38 1.03
CA GLU A 567 -7.74 -31.94 2.24
C GLU A 567 -6.76 -32.01 3.42
N ASN A 568 -5.50 -32.40 3.19
CA ASN A 568 -4.46 -32.42 4.22
C ASN A 568 -4.13 -31.01 4.73
N SER A 569 -4.12 -30.00 3.85
CA SER A 569 -3.94 -28.59 4.23
C SER A 569 -5.05 -28.03 5.13
N GLU A 570 -6.20 -28.72 5.24
CA GLU A 570 -7.29 -28.39 6.16
C GLU A 570 -7.17 -29.10 7.52
N MET A 571 -6.49 -30.25 7.59
CA MET A 571 -6.30 -30.97 8.86
C MET A 571 -5.27 -30.29 9.76
N GLU A 572 -4.26 -29.61 9.20
CA GLU A 572 -3.29 -28.80 9.97
C GLU A 572 -3.91 -27.53 10.60
N GLU A 573 -5.15 -27.16 10.23
CA GLU A 573 -5.86 -25.99 10.76
C GLU A 573 -6.88 -26.32 11.86
N LYS A 574 -7.14 -27.61 12.15
CA LYS A 574 -7.95 -28.06 13.29
C LYS A 574 -7.07 -28.32 14.49
#